data_AF-A0A932T5G4-F1
#
_entry.id   AF-A0A932T5G4-F1
#
_cell.length_a   1.000
_cell.length_b   1.000
_cell.length_c   1.000
_cell.angle_alpha   90.00
_cell.angle_beta   90.00
_cell.angle_gamma   90.00
#
_symmetry.space_group_name_H-M   'P 1'
#
loop_
_entity.id
_entity.type
_entity.pdbx_description
1 polymer ?
#
loop_
_entity_poly.entity_id
_entity_poly.type
_entity_poly.pdbx_seq_one_letter_code
_entity_poly.pdbx_strand_id
1 'polypeptide(L)'
;PMYPHYSQTTTKSSIEDFMKAAKKHGIEDKIKTIDGYYDDELYNKAIVAKIKDAMKDVDTEDYDLIFSAHGLTQKIIDKGDPYQKHIIANMEATKKELGKEGIRFNSTHLAYQSRLGPMEWLRPYMSDKLTEFKGKRVLIYPLSFTVDNSETQCELDIEYRELAEKIGVADYRVAKAPNHHPYFMEMIKNKWLHSKKN
;
A
#
# COMPACT_ATOMS: atom_id res chain seq x y z
N PRO A 1 -5.11 14.41 -0.73
CA PRO A 1 -3.89 13.69 -0.31
C PRO A 1 -3.67 12.48 -1.24
N MET A 2 -2.43 12.09 -1.53
CA MET A 2 -2.12 10.91 -2.37
C MET A 2 -1.89 9.62 -1.57
N TYR A 3 -2.13 9.69 -0.26
CA TYR A 3 -2.13 8.55 0.64
C TYR A 3 -3.54 7.96 0.65
N PRO A 4 -3.74 6.69 0.23
CA PRO A 4 -5.05 6.04 0.30
C PRO A 4 -5.52 5.87 1.73
N HIS A 5 -4.58 5.62 2.65
CA HIS A 5 -4.79 5.38 4.07
C HIS A 5 -4.48 6.66 4.86
N TYR A 6 -5.44 7.13 5.64
CA TYR A 6 -5.16 8.22 6.58
C TYR A 6 -4.15 7.77 7.65
N SER A 7 -3.18 8.64 7.93
CA SER A 7 -2.36 8.62 9.15
C SER A 7 -2.10 10.05 9.61
N GLN A 8 -1.90 10.21 10.92
CA GLN A 8 -1.45 11.46 11.52
C GLN A 8 -0.06 11.88 11.03
N THR A 9 0.78 10.92 10.66
CA THR A 9 2.16 11.18 10.21
C THR A 9 2.26 11.61 8.75
N THR A 10 1.24 11.33 7.94
CA THR A 10 1.22 11.65 6.50
C THR A 10 0.10 12.63 6.20
N THR A 11 -1.14 12.14 6.13
CA THR A 11 -2.30 12.90 5.68
C THR A 11 -2.57 14.11 6.56
N LYS A 12 -2.61 13.93 7.89
CA LYS A 12 -2.86 15.04 8.82
C LYS A 12 -1.75 16.09 8.74
N SER A 13 -0.49 15.66 8.83
CA SER A 13 0.68 16.53 8.74
C SER A 13 0.67 17.38 7.46
N SER A 14 0.42 16.75 6.29
CA SER A 14 0.34 17.47 5.01
C SER A 14 -0.84 18.45 4.95
N ILE A 15 -1.99 18.09 5.52
CA ILE A 15 -3.16 18.99 5.57
C ILE A 15 -2.86 20.18 6.50
N GLU A 16 -2.30 19.95 7.68
CA GLU A 16 -1.98 21.01 8.64
C GLU A 16 -0.97 22.01 8.07
N ASP A 17 0.07 21.53 7.37
CA ASP A 17 1.05 22.39 6.71
C ASP A 17 0.41 23.20 5.57
N PHE A 18 -0.42 22.54 4.73
CA PHE A 18 -1.17 23.23 3.68
C PHE A 18 -2.11 24.30 4.24
N MET A 19 -2.88 23.99 5.29
CA MET A 19 -3.81 24.94 5.91
C MET A 19 -3.05 26.14 6.52
N LYS A 20 -1.88 25.92 7.10
CA LYS A 20 -1.01 27.00 7.62
C LYS A 20 -0.50 27.90 6.49
N ALA A 21 -0.08 27.32 5.36
CA ALA A 21 0.35 28.08 4.20
C ALA A 21 -0.82 28.85 3.57
N ALA A 22 -1.96 28.19 3.38
CA ALA A 22 -3.18 28.78 2.82
C ALA A 22 -3.65 30.00 3.63
N LYS A 23 -3.65 29.89 4.96
CA LYS A 23 -3.94 31.00 5.87
C LYS A 23 -3.02 32.20 5.66
N LYS A 24 -1.71 31.96 5.51
CA LYS A 24 -0.72 33.02 5.23
C LYS A 24 -0.99 33.75 3.91
N HIS A 25 -1.61 33.06 2.94
CA HIS A 25 -1.95 33.60 1.62
C HIS A 25 -3.40 34.08 1.50
N GLY A 26 -4.19 34.10 2.58
CA GLY A 26 -5.59 34.56 2.57
C GLY A 26 -6.55 33.60 1.84
N ILE A 27 -6.20 32.32 1.74
CA ILE A 27 -7.01 31.28 1.10
C ILE A 27 -7.71 30.47 2.19
N GLU A 28 -8.67 31.08 2.89
CA GLU A 28 -9.38 30.41 4.00
C GLU A 28 -10.72 29.81 3.56
N ASP A 29 -11.43 30.50 2.66
CA ASP A 29 -12.73 30.09 2.19
C ASP A 29 -12.59 29.23 0.93
N LYS A 30 -13.02 27.95 1.01
CA LYS A 30 -13.14 26.93 -0.07
C LYS A 30 -12.02 25.88 -0.16
N ILE A 31 -11.35 25.54 0.95
CA ILE A 31 -10.51 24.34 0.98
C ILE A 31 -11.38 23.11 1.23
N LYS A 32 -11.27 22.12 0.34
CA LYS A 32 -11.89 20.80 0.50
C LYS A 32 -10.82 19.73 0.48
N THR A 33 -10.86 18.82 1.43
CA THR A 33 -10.00 17.64 1.48
C THR A 33 -10.81 16.43 1.06
N ILE A 34 -10.16 15.51 0.35
CA ILE A 34 -10.71 14.18 0.07
C ILE A 34 -10.10 13.24 1.11
N ASP A 35 -10.97 12.50 1.79
CA ASP A 35 -10.58 11.51 2.79
C ASP A 35 -9.90 10.28 2.16
N GLY A 36 -9.60 9.28 2.99
CA GLY A 36 -9.03 8.01 2.51
C GLY A 36 -9.88 7.34 1.43
N TYR A 37 -9.22 6.64 0.52
CA TYR A 37 -9.83 5.97 -0.64
C TYR A 37 -9.32 4.54 -0.84
N TYR A 38 -8.78 3.94 0.23
CA TYR A 38 -8.18 2.61 0.22
C TYR A 38 -9.14 1.48 -0.18
N ASP A 39 -10.45 1.68 0.00
CA ASP A 39 -11.52 0.72 -0.32
C ASP A 39 -12.27 1.06 -1.63
N ASP A 40 -11.84 2.08 -2.36
CA ASP A 40 -12.44 2.47 -3.64
C ASP A 40 -12.30 1.36 -4.69
N GLU A 41 -13.38 1.08 -5.43
CA GLU A 41 -13.41 -0.01 -6.40
C GLU A 41 -12.40 0.20 -7.54
N LEU A 42 -12.32 1.41 -8.10
CA LEU A 42 -11.40 1.71 -9.19
C LEU A 42 -9.95 1.69 -8.71
N TYR A 43 -9.72 2.09 -7.45
CA TYR A 43 -8.40 1.96 -6.83
C TYR A 43 -8.00 0.48 -6.72
N ASN A 44 -8.85 -0.37 -6.17
CA ASN A 44 -8.56 -1.80 -6.02
C ASN A 44 -8.44 -2.53 -7.37
N LYS A 45 -9.18 -2.11 -8.40
CA LYS A 45 -8.97 -2.59 -9.78
C LYS A 45 -7.59 -2.23 -10.33
N ALA A 46 -7.07 -1.04 -10.02
CA ALA A 46 -5.72 -0.67 -10.40
C ALA A 46 -4.66 -1.53 -9.70
N ILE A 47 -4.86 -1.85 -8.42
CA ILE A 47 -4.02 -2.77 -7.65
C ILE A 47 -4.00 -4.16 -8.32
N VAL A 48 -5.17 -4.73 -8.59
CA VAL A 48 -5.32 -6.05 -9.21
C VAL A 48 -4.64 -6.09 -10.58
N ALA A 49 -4.80 -5.05 -11.40
CA ALA A 49 -4.10 -4.97 -12.68
C ALA A 49 -2.58 -5.07 -12.53
N LYS A 50 -1.98 -4.41 -11.52
CA LYS A 50 -0.54 -4.49 -11.26
C LYS A 50 -0.09 -5.84 -10.72
N ILE A 51 -0.93 -6.49 -9.92
CA ILE A 51 -0.69 -7.87 -9.48
C ILE A 51 -0.69 -8.81 -10.70
N LYS A 52 -1.64 -8.66 -11.62
CA LYS A 52 -1.70 -9.46 -12.87
C LYS A 52 -0.49 -9.25 -13.74
N ASP A 53 -0.05 -8.00 -13.93
CA ASP A 53 1.15 -7.67 -14.70
C ASP A 53 2.38 -8.40 -14.14
N ALA A 54 2.55 -8.44 -12.81
CA ALA A 54 3.67 -9.10 -12.14
C ALA A 54 3.60 -10.65 -12.19
N MET A 55 2.39 -11.19 -12.31
CA MET A 55 2.11 -12.63 -12.36
C MET A 55 1.86 -13.15 -13.77
N LYS A 56 2.23 -12.36 -14.78
CA LYS A 56 2.14 -12.79 -16.16
C LYS A 56 2.97 -14.07 -16.38
N ASP A 57 2.41 -14.99 -17.16
CA ASP A 57 3.03 -16.24 -17.60
C ASP A 57 3.35 -17.25 -16.48
N VAL A 58 2.76 -17.08 -15.28
CA VAL A 58 2.86 -18.04 -14.17
C VAL A 58 1.49 -18.31 -13.53
N ASP A 59 1.36 -19.44 -12.87
CA ASP A 59 0.17 -19.75 -12.07
C ASP A 59 0.24 -18.99 -10.73
N THR A 60 -0.78 -18.19 -10.43
CA THR A 60 -0.85 -17.45 -9.17
C THR A 60 -1.07 -18.38 -7.97
N GLU A 61 -1.65 -19.57 -8.18
CA GLU A 61 -1.91 -20.52 -7.10
C GLU A 61 -0.62 -21.14 -6.54
N ASP A 62 0.50 -21.08 -7.28
CA ASP A 62 1.84 -21.48 -6.82
C ASP A 62 2.51 -20.45 -5.88
N TYR A 63 1.94 -19.25 -5.74
CA TYR A 63 2.56 -18.12 -5.05
C TYR A 63 1.79 -17.72 -3.79
N ASP A 64 2.54 -17.34 -2.77
CA ASP A 64 2.02 -16.58 -1.64
C ASP A 64 2.04 -15.07 -1.98
N LEU A 65 0.94 -14.36 -1.73
CA LEU A 65 0.87 -12.90 -1.88
C LEU A 65 1.11 -12.22 -0.54
N ILE A 66 2.12 -11.36 -0.47
CA ILE A 66 2.42 -10.55 0.72
C ILE A 66 2.13 -9.09 0.39
N PHE A 67 1.13 -8.53 1.07
CA PHE A 67 0.90 -7.09 1.08
C PHE A 67 1.94 -6.44 1.99
N SER A 68 2.78 -5.59 1.42
CA SER A 68 3.74 -4.76 2.17
C SER A 68 3.14 -3.39 2.45
N ALA A 69 3.23 -2.93 3.68
CA ALA A 69 2.90 -1.56 4.06
C ALA A 69 4.07 -0.91 4.79
N HIS A 70 4.25 0.40 4.66
CA HIS A 70 5.22 1.12 5.49
C HIS A 70 4.81 0.98 6.97
N GLY A 71 5.79 0.69 7.83
CA GLY A 71 5.55 0.54 9.25
C GLY A 71 5.16 1.87 9.92
N LEU A 72 4.48 1.77 11.06
CA LEU A 72 4.33 2.88 12.00
C LEU A 72 4.73 2.39 13.38
N THR A 73 5.19 3.31 14.23
CA THR A 73 5.47 2.97 15.63
C THR A 73 4.18 2.56 16.34
N GLN A 74 4.26 1.55 17.20
CA GLN A 74 3.11 1.06 17.97
C GLN A 74 2.46 2.20 18.79
N LYS A 75 3.28 3.10 19.31
CA LYS A 75 2.84 4.31 20.02
C LYS A 75 1.89 5.21 19.22
N ILE A 76 2.06 5.32 17.90
CA ILE A 76 1.14 6.12 17.05
C ILE A 76 -0.21 5.41 16.92
N ILE A 77 -0.19 4.09 16.78
CA ILE A 77 -1.38 3.25 16.68
C ILE A 77 -2.16 3.26 17.99
N ASP A 78 -1.48 3.12 19.14
CA ASP A 78 -2.09 3.16 20.47
C ASP A 78 -2.75 4.53 20.77
N LYS A 79 -2.25 5.59 20.14
CA LYS A 79 -2.86 6.93 20.20
C LYS A 79 -4.10 7.09 19.30
N GLY A 80 -4.56 6.02 18.65
CA GLY A 80 -5.79 5.99 17.85
C GLY A 80 -5.60 6.29 16.37
N ASP A 81 -4.39 6.19 15.83
CA ASP A 81 -4.18 6.33 14.38
C ASP A 81 -4.85 5.18 13.61
N PRO A 82 -5.72 5.46 12.63
CA PRO A 82 -6.50 4.43 11.94
C PRO A 82 -5.72 3.69 10.85
N TYR A 83 -4.47 4.07 10.57
CA TYR A 83 -3.68 3.55 9.46
C TYR A 83 -3.69 2.02 9.36
N GLN A 84 -3.43 1.31 10.46
CA GLN A 84 -3.40 -0.16 10.44
C GLN A 84 -4.76 -0.76 10.04
N LYS A 85 -5.86 -0.18 10.52
CA LYS A 85 -7.22 -0.62 10.16
C LYS A 85 -7.49 -0.38 8.67
N HIS A 86 -7.05 0.76 8.14
CA HIS A 86 -7.16 1.08 6.71
C HIS A 86 -6.35 0.14 5.84
N ILE A 87 -5.13 -0.23 6.25
CA ILE A 87 -4.29 -1.21 5.54
C ILE A 87 -4.98 -2.58 5.48
N ILE A 88 -5.51 -3.06 6.60
CA ILE A 88 -6.25 -4.34 6.67
C ILE A 88 -7.51 -4.28 5.78
N ALA A 89 -8.26 -3.18 5.85
CA ALA A 89 -9.44 -3.00 5.01
C ALA A 89 -9.10 -2.97 3.50
N ASN A 90 -7.99 -2.32 3.12
CA ASN A 90 -7.53 -2.30 1.74
C ASN A 90 -7.15 -3.71 1.27
N MET A 91 -6.43 -4.48 2.10
CA MET A 91 -6.07 -5.85 1.80
C MET A 91 -7.32 -6.70 1.52
N GLU A 92 -8.36 -6.59 2.36
CA GLU A 92 -9.61 -7.32 2.14
C GLU A 92 -10.38 -6.84 0.89
N ALA A 93 -10.38 -5.53 0.62
CA ALA A 93 -10.96 -4.97 -0.61
C ALA A 93 -10.23 -5.48 -1.86
N THR A 94 -8.90 -5.57 -1.83
CA THR A 94 -8.11 -6.10 -2.93
C THR A 94 -8.34 -7.60 -3.11
N LYS A 95 -8.38 -8.39 -2.02
CA LYS A 95 -8.72 -9.82 -2.08
C LYS A 95 -10.09 -10.07 -2.69
N LYS A 96 -11.08 -9.25 -2.34
CA LYS A 96 -12.41 -9.30 -2.94
C LYS A 96 -12.35 -9.04 -4.45
N GLU A 97 -11.58 -8.05 -4.89
CA GLU A 97 -11.43 -7.75 -6.31
C GLU A 97 -10.68 -8.84 -7.07
N LEU A 98 -9.60 -9.41 -6.51
CA LEU A 98 -8.93 -10.60 -7.05
C LEU A 98 -9.90 -11.77 -7.25
N GLY A 99 -10.77 -12.02 -6.25
CA GLY A 99 -11.78 -13.06 -6.31
C GLY A 99 -12.83 -12.85 -7.41
N LYS A 100 -13.21 -11.60 -7.70
CA LYS A 100 -14.11 -11.28 -8.84
C LYS A 100 -13.46 -11.60 -10.19
N GLU A 101 -12.14 -11.46 -10.29
CA GLU A 101 -11.38 -11.80 -11.49
C GLU A 101 -10.96 -13.28 -11.54
N GLY A 102 -11.36 -14.10 -10.56
CA GLY A 102 -11.01 -15.51 -10.49
C GLY A 102 -9.54 -15.78 -10.17
N ILE A 103 -8.81 -14.77 -9.67
CA ILE A 103 -7.39 -14.89 -9.34
C ILE A 103 -7.26 -15.37 -7.89
N ARG A 104 -6.50 -16.44 -7.70
CA ARG A 104 -6.24 -17.04 -6.39
C ARG A 104 -4.74 -17.23 -6.17
N PHE A 105 -4.32 -16.96 -4.95
CA PHE A 105 -2.97 -17.22 -4.46
C PHE A 105 -3.01 -18.38 -3.46
N ASN A 106 -1.87 -19.06 -3.25
CA ASN A 106 -1.74 -20.11 -2.24
C ASN A 106 -2.17 -19.61 -0.84
N SER A 107 -1.72 -18.42 -0.46
CA SER A 107 -2.14 -17.72 0.75
C SER A 107 -1.83 -16.22 0.64
N THR A 108 -2.53 -15.42 1.43
CA THR A 108 -2.35 -13.95 1.49
C THR A 108 -1.86 -13.53 2.86
N HIS A 109 -0.85 -12.67 2.91
CA HIS A 109 -0.18 -12.21 4.13
C HIS A 109 -0.07 -10.69 4.17
N LEU A 110 0.12 -10.13 5.36
CA LEU A 110 0.43 -8.73 5.58
C LEU A 110 1.75 -8.62 6.33
N ALA A 111 2.62 -7.71 5.90
CA ALA A 111 3.86 -7.39 6.59
C ALA A 111 4.19 -5.89 6.48
N TYR A 112 5.01 -5.41 7.40
CA TYR A 112 5.41 -4.01 7.49
C TYR A 112 6.90 -3.83 7.22
N GLN A 113 7.24 -2.86 6.37
CA GLN A 113 8.62 -2.49 6.00
C GLN A 113 9.08 -1.18 6.68
N SER A 114 10.34 -0.80 6.44
CA SER A 114 10.88 0.53 6.76
C SER A 114 10.82 0.93 8.25
N ARG A 115 11.26 0.03 9.15
CA ARG A 115 11.40 0.37 10.58
C ARG A 115 12.72 1.08 10.85
N LEU A 116 12.70 2.09 11.73
CA LEU A 116 13.87 2.84 12.14
C LEU A 116 13.98 2.93 13.67
N GLY A 117 15.22 2.79 14.16
CA GLY A 117 15.53 2.91 15.58
C GLY A 117 14.99 1.77 16.45
N PRO A 118 15.13 1.90 17.79
CA PRO A 118 14.84 0.82 18.73
C PRO A 118 13.37 0.75 19.17
N MET A 119 12.52 1.65 18.68
CA MET A 119 11.10 1.68 19.07
C MET A 119 10.36 0.42 18.59
N GLU A 120 9.22 0.13 19.21
CA GLU A 120 8.34 -0.93 18.71
C GLU A 120 7.52 -0.41 17.52
N TRP A 121 7.45 -1.22 16.47
CA TRP A 121 6.74 -0.93 15.23
C TRP A 121 5.67 -1.99 14.97
N LEU A 122 4.75 -1.68 14.07
CA LEU A 122 3.75 -2.62 13.57
C LEU A 122 4.40 -3.93 13.07
N ARG A 123 3.81 -5.04 13.49
CA ARG A 123 4.23 -6.41 13.14
C ARG A 123 3.17 -7.11 12.28
N PRO A 124 3.54 -8.13 11.49
CA PRO A 124 4.89 -8.71 11.39
C PRO A 124 5.84 -7.85 10.54
N TYR A 125 7.13 -7.88 10.87
CA TYR A 125 8.15 -7.19 10.07
C TYR A 125 8.41 -7.97 8.78
N MET A 126 8.60 -7.27 7.67
CA MET A 126 8.87 -7.89 6.38
C MET A 126 10.10 -8.82 6.43
N SER A 127 11.17 -8.38 7.09
CA SER A 127 12.39 -9.18 7.29
C SER A 127 12.11 -10.53 7.97
N ASP A 128 11.28 -10.51 9.00
CA ASP A 128 10.97 -11.68 9.82
C ASP A 128 9.98 -12.58 9.06
N LYS A 129 9.00 -11.96 8.40
CA LYS A 129 7.96 -12.65 7.64
C LYS A 129 8.55 -13.45 6.48
N LEU A 130 9.55 -12.91 5.78
CA LEU A 130 10.20 -13.61 4.66
C LEU A 130 10.87 -14.93 5.06
N THR A 131 11.24 -15.11 6.34
CA THR A 131 11.84 -16.36 6.82
C THR A 131 10.89 -17.57 6.73
N GLU A 132 9.58 -17.33 6.68
CA GLU A 132 8.55 -18.36 6.56
C GLU A 132 8.41 -18.93 5.13
N PHE A 133 9.10 -18.34 4.14
CA PHE A 133 8.91 -18.63 2.71
C PHE A 133 10.11 -19.33 2.05
N LYS A 134 10.99 -19.95 2.83
CA LYS A 134 12.07 -20.78 2.29
C LYS A 134 11.48 -21.89 1.38
N GLY A 135 12.00 -21.98 0.16
CA GLY A 135 11.53 -22.92 -0.87
C GLY A 135 10.17 -22.59 -1.49
N LYS A 136 9.51 -21.51 -1.07
CA LYS A 136 8.22 -21.05 -1.62
C LYS A 136 8.42 -19.93 -2.63
N ARG A 137 7.37 -19.62 -3.38
CA ARG A 137 7.33 -18.49 -4.31
C ARG A 137 6.47 -17.39 -3.72
N VAL A 138 6.92 -16.14 -3.82
CA VAL A 138 6.23 -15.00 -3.22
C VAL A 138 6.08 -13.85 -4.21
N LEU A 139 4.92 -13.21 -4.18
CA LEU A 139 4.69 -11.90 -4.77
C LEU A 139 4.53 -10.88 -3.65
N ILE A 140 5.29 -9.79 -3.70
CA ILE A 140 5.12 -8.63 -2.83
C ILE A 140 4.31 -7.57 -3.56
N TYR A 141 3.29 -7.01 -2.90
CA TYR A 141 2.56 -5.84 -3.37
C TYR A 141 2.72 -4.65 -2.39
N PRO A 142 3.22 -3.47 -2.82
CA PRO A 142 3.41 -2.30 -1.97
C PRO A 142 2.07 -1.57 -1.69
N LEU A 143 1.28 -2.09 -0.76
CA LEU A 143 -0.09 -1.68 -0.48
C LEU A 143 -0.23 -0.22 -0.04
N SER A 144 0.77 0.33 0.67
CA SER A 144 0.74 1.70 1.19
C SER A 144 1.22 2.77 0.20
N PHE A 145 1.56 2.42 -1.05
CA PHE A 145 2.09 3.35 -2.05
C PHE A 145 1.23 3.39 -3.33
N THR A 146 1.02 4.60 -3.84
CA THR A 146 0.29 4.84 -5.09
C THR A 146 1.22 5.04 -6.29
N VAL A 147 2.49 5.36 -6.04
CA VAL A 147 3.54 5.61 -7.03
C VAL A 147 4.81 4.93 -6.56
N ASP A 148 5.56 4.33 -7.48
CA ASP A 148 6.84 3.73 -7.15
C ASP A 148 7.82 4.80 -6.66
N ASN A 149 8.54 4.46 -5.60
CA ASN A 149 9.54 5.31 -4.94
C ASN A 149 10.71 4.45 -4.43
N SER A 150 11.63 5.05 -3.66
CA SER A 150 12.78 4.36 -3.08
C SER A 150 12.40 3.14 -2.23
N GLU A 151 11.31 3.20 -1.49
CA GLU A 151 10.86 2.10 -0.61
C GLU A 151 10.28 0.92 -1.39
N THR A 152 9.85 1.15 -2.64
CA THR A 152 9.41 0.08 -3.54
C THR A 152 10.55 -0.44 -4.42
N GLN A 153 11.33 0.45 -5.05
CA GLN A 153 12.32 0.07 -6.06
C GLN A 153 13.69 -0.27 -5.46
N CYS A 154 14.02 0.25 -4.28
CA CYS A 154 15.25 -0.09 -3.58
C CYS A 154 14.95 -1.08 -2.45
N GLU A 155 14.11 -0.69 -1.49
CA GLU A 155 13.91 -1.54 -0.30
C GLU A 155 13.24 -2.88 -0.67
N LEU A 156 12.10 -2.89 -1.37
CA LEU A 156 11.47 -4.16 -1.78
C LEU A 156 12.23 -4.87 -2.90
N ASP A 157 12.52 -4.18 -4.00
CA ASP A 157 13.02 -4.84 -5.22
C ASP A 157 14.50 -5.23 -5.16
N ILE A 158 15.29 -4.58 -4.30
CA ILE A 158 16.74 -4.84 -4.14
C ILE A 158 17.02 -5.42 -2.75
N GLU A 159 16.79 -4.67 -1.67
CA GLU A 159 17.24 -5.08 -0.33
C GLU A 159 16.51 -6.34 0.19
N TYR A 160 15.18 -6.38 0.10
CA TYR A 160 14.41 -7.56 0.49
C TYR A 160 14.53 -8.71 -0.50
N ARG A 161 14.81 -8.45 -1.79
CA ARG A 161 15.16 -9.48 -2.76
C ARG A 161 16.45 -10.19 -2.35
N GLU A 162 17.51 -9.44 -2.05
CA GLU A 162 18.77 -10.02 -1.56
C GLU A 162 18.56 -10.83 -0.27
N LEU A 163 17.69 -10.37 0.63
CA LEU A 163 17.34 -11.12 1.83
C LEU A 163 16.58 -12.41 1.49
N ALA A 164 15.60 -12.35 0.59
CA ALA A 164 14.81 -13.50 0.15
C ALA A 164 15.70 -14.57 -0.52
N GLU A 165 16.65 -14.15 -1.35
CA GLU A 165 17.66 -15.03 -1.96
C GLU A 165 18.53 -15.71 -0.90
N LYS A 166 19.00 -14.98 0.11
CA LYS A 166 19.78 -15.55 1.24
C LYS A 166 18.96 -16.56 2.06
N ILE A 167 17.67 -16.32 2.24
CA ILE A 167 16.75 -17.24 2.92
C ILE A 167 16.48 -18.50 2.08
N GLY A 168 16.57 -18.39 0.75
CA GLY A 168 16.27 -19.44 -0.21
C GLY A 168 14.81 -19.47 -0.64
N VAL A 169 14.18 -18.30 -0.81
CA VAL A 169 12.88 -18.17 -1.50
C VAL A 169 13.06 -18.57 -2.97
N ALA A 170 12.15 -19.38 -3.51
CA ALA A 170 12.31 -20.01 -4.83
C ALA A 170 12.03 -19.07 -6.01
N ASP A 171 11.05 -18.18 -5.88
CA ASP A 171 10.82 -17.05 -6.79
C ASP A 171 10.32 -15.86 -5.96
N TYR A 172 10.92 -14.69 -6.14
CA TYR A 172 10.59 -13.45 -5.44
C TYR A 172 10.23 -12.38 -6.46
N ARG A 173 8.99 -11.91 -6.43
CA ARG A 173 8.48 -10.88 -7.34
C ARG A 173 7.99 -9.68 -6.55
N VAL A 174 8.09 -8.50 -7.16
CA VAL A 174 7.53 -7.26 -6.61
C VAL A 174 6.64 -6.63 -7.69
N ALA A 175 5.36 -6.46 -7.37
CA ALA A 175 4.44 -5.72 -8.22
C ALA A 175 4.69 -4.22 -8.10
N LYS A 176 4.50 -3.50 -9.21
CA LYS A 176 4.58 -2.04 -9.22
C LYS A 176 3.35 -1.42 -8.55
N ALA A 177 3.51 -0.22 -7.99
CA ALA A 177 2.40 0.57 -7.51
C ALA A 177 1.44 0.96 -8.68
N PRO A 178 0.24 1.47 -8.40
CA PRO A 178 -0.73 1.89 -9.42
C PRO A 178 -0.15 2.88 -10.45
N ASN A 179 0.75 3.77 -10.03
CA ASN A 179 1.42 4.76 -10.87
C ASN A 179 0.41 5.56 -11.71
N HIS A 180 0.42 5.41 -13.03
CA HIS A 180 -0.48 6.07 -13.98
C HIS A 180 -1.54 5.10 -14.54
N HIS A 181 -1.88 4.03 -13.83
CA HIS A 181 -2.86 3.05 -14.31
C HIS A 181 -4.22 3.74 -14.59
N PRO A 182 -4.88 3.48 -15.74
CA PRO A 182 -6.13 4.17 -16.11
C PRO A 182 -7.23 4.12 -15.04
N TYR A 183 -7.42 2.97 -14.37
CA TYR A 183 -8.38 2.89 -13.26
C TYR A 183 -8.05 3.85 -12.10
N PHE A 184 -6.78 4.02 -11.76
CA PHE A 184 -6.37 4.93 -10.70
C PHE A 184 -6.58 6.40 -11.11
N MET A 185 -6.25 6.75 -12.35
CA MET A 185 -6.50 8.10 -12.88
C MET A 185 -8.00 8.42 -12.91
N GLU A 186 -8.84 7.48 -13.34
CA GLU A 186 -10.29 7.67 -13.38
C GLU A 186 -10.88 7.78 -11.96
N MET A 187 -10.36 7.02 -10.99
CA MET A 187 -10.73 7.17 -9.58
C MET A 187 -10.47 8.59 -9.07
N ILE A 188 -9.26 9.13 -9.31
CA ILE A 188 -8.88 10.48 -8.90
C ILE A 188 -9.81 11.52 -9.53
N LYS A 189 -10.07 11.40 -10.84
CA LYS A 189 -11.00 12.27 -11.57
C LYS A 189 -12.41 12.22 -10.98
N ASN A 190 -12.92 11.03 -10.65
CA ASN A 190 -14.24 10.85 -10.06
C ASN A 190 -14.34 11.49 -8.67
N LYS A 191 -13.33 11.30 -7.81
CA LYS A 191 -13.27 11.94 -6.49
C LYS A 191 -13.27 13.47 -6.61
N TRP A 192 -12.51 14.03 -7.56
CA TRP A 192 -12.48 15.48 -7.82
C TRP A 192 -13.81 16.01 -8.36
N LEU A 193 -14.47 15.31 -9.29
CA LEU A 193 -15.78 15.72 -9.79
C LEU A 193 -16.85 15.68 -8.68
N HIS A 194 -16.77 14.70 -7.78
CA HIS A 194 -17.67 14.60 -6.65
C HIS A 194 -17.46 15.72 -5.62
N SER A 195 -16.20 16.08 -5.32
CA SER A 195 -15.89 17.16 -4.37
C SER A 195 -16.30 18.56 -4.82
N LYS A 196 -16.65 18.74 -6.11
CA LYS A 196 -17.24 19.96 -6.64
C LYS A 196 -18.76 20.08 -6.44
N LYS A 197 -19.46 18.95 -6.29
CA LYS A 197 -20.92 18.90 -6.20
C LYS A 197 -21.43 19.14 -4.78
N ASN A 198 -20.72 18.57 -3.81
CA ASN A 198 -20.78 18.97 -2.40
C ASN A 198 -19.89 20.19 -2.22
#